data_AF-A0A6P1AKH0-F1
#
_entry.id   AF-A0A6P1AKH0-F1
#
_cell.length_a   1.000
_cell.length_b   1.000
_cell.length_c   1.000
_cell.angle_alpha   90.00
_cell.angle_beta   90.00
_cell.angle_gamma   90.00
#
_symmetry.space_group_name_H-M   'P 1'
#
loop_
_entity.id
_entity.type
_entity.pdbx_description
1 polymer ?
#
loop_
_entity_poly.entity_id
_entity_poly.type
_entity_poly.pdbx_seq_one_letter_code
_entity_poly.pdbx_strand_id
1 'polypeptide(L)'
;MIPSTILAAVQTTVPPTPTWNLSVAIIMIACNVLAFVIGRFAIQNPGKGPDLPASKPAILGNFGIPELLAVASFGHILGTGVILGLANAGAL
;
A
#
# COMPACT_ATOMS: atom_id res chain seq x y z
N MET A 1 26.03 23.96 23.86
CA MET A 1 24.63 23.97 24.31
C MET A 1 23.80 24.06 23.04
N ILE A 2 23.23 22.94 22.56
CA ILE A 2 22.46 22.96 21.31
C ILE A 2 21.19 23.77 21.61
N PRO A 3 20.90 24.86 20.86
CA PRO A 3 19.76 25.70 21.15
C PRO A 3 18.47 24.92 20.90
N SER A 4 17.59 24.85 21.90
CA SER A 4 16.32 24.13 21.87
C SER A 4 15.39 24.52 20.71
N THR A 5 15.60 25.70 20.13
CA THR A 5 14.90 26.20 18.94
C THR A 5 15.22 25.41 17.67
N ILE A 6 16.46 24.93 17.51
CA ILE A 6 16.83 24.06 16.38
C ILE A 6 16.14 22.69 16.52
N LEU A 7 16.04 22.17 17.74
CA LEU A 7 15.40 20.89 18.01
C LEU A 7 13.89 20.94 17.76
N ALA A 8 13.24 22.05 18.09
CA ALA A 8 11.83 22.30 17.80
C ALA A 8 11.54 22.43 16.28
N ALA A 9 12.43 23.08 15.52
CA ALA A 9 12.30 23.20 14.07
C ALA A 9 12.48 21.86 13.33
N VAL A 10 13.30 20.96 13.87
CA VAL A 10 13.42 19.58 13.35
C VAL A 10 12.15 18.79 13.61
N GLN A 11 11.51 18.95 14.76
CA GLN A 11 10.30 18.18 15.12
C GLN A 11 9.12 18.41 14.16
N THR A 12 8.96 19.62 13.63
CA THR A 12 7.93 19.92 12.62
C THR A 12 8.19 19.28 11.26
N THR A 13 9.41 18.80 11.01
CA THR A 13 9.80 18.13 9.77
C THR A 13 9.76 16.60 9.87
N VAL A 14 9.52 16.04 11.05
CA VAL A 14 9.41 14.59 11.26
C VAL A 14 7.93 14.21 11.15
N PRO A 15 7.53 13.49 10.08
CA PRO A 15 6.15 12.99 9.98
C PRO A 15 5.87 12.05 11.17
N PRO A 16 4.66 12.07 11.74
CA PRO A 16 4.27 11.04 12.70
C PRO A 16 4.32 9.68 11.99
N THR A 17 5.30 8.85 12.36
CA THR A 17 5.40 7.49 11.86
C THR A 17 4.61 6.59 12.81
N PRO A 18 3.42 6.11 12.41
CA PRO A 18 2.68 5.19 13.25
C PRO A 18 3.52 3.92 13.42
N THR A 19 3.71 3.49 14.67
CA THR A 19 4.31 2.18 14.94
C THR A 19 3.41 1.09 14.37
N TRP A 20 4.00 -0.06 14.03
CA TRP A 20 3.21 -1.17 13.49
C TRP A 20 2.12 -1.56 14.50
N ASN A 21 0.86 -1.46 14.07
CA ASN A 21 -0.31 -1.71 14.89
C ASN A 21 -1.37 -2.46 14.07
N LEU A 22 -2.30 -3.14 14.74
CA LEU A 22 -3.37 -3.89 14.09
C LEU A 22 -4.24 -3.00 13.18
N SER A 23 -4.48 -1.74 13.58
CA SER A 23 -5.18 -0.76 12.75
C SER A 23 -4.47 -0.49 11.43
N VAL A 24 -3.14 -0.34 11.47
CA VAL A 24 -2.30 -0.13 10.27
C VAL A 24 -2.40 -1.34 9.34
N ALA A 25 -2.37 -2.56 9.89
CA ALA A 25 -2.51 -3.79 9.12
C ALA A 25 -3.90 -3.89 8.43
N ILE A 26 -4.98 -3.55 9.12
CA ILE A 26 -6.34 -3.56 8.55
C ILE A 26 -6.46 -2.57 7.39
N ILE A 27 -5.95 -1.35 7.57
CA ILE A 27 -5.95 -0.31 6.54
C ILE A 27 -5.14 -0.75 5.32
N MET A 28 -4.00 -1.39 5.56
CA MET A 28 -3.15 -1.93 4.50
C MET A 28 -3.86 -3.00 3.68
N ILE A 29 -4.56 -3.93 4.34
CA ILE A 29 -5.34 -4.99 3.67
C ILE A 29 -6.47 -4.34 2.85
N ALA A 30 -7.18 -3.36 3.41
CA ALA A 30 -8.24 -2.65 2.69
C ALA A 30 -7.70 -1.95 1.43
N CYS A 31 -6.55 -1.28 1.52
CA CYS A 31 -5.88 -0.66 0.38
C CYS A 31 -5.43 -1.69 -0.66
N ASN A 32 -4.99 -2.87 -0.23
CA ASN A 32 -4.60 -3.95 -1.13
C ASN A 32 -5.80 -4.53 -1.89
N VAL A 33 -6.95 -4.68 -1.22
CA VAL A 33 -8.21 -5.09 -1.86
C VAL A 33 -8.69 -4.04 -2.88
N LEU A 34 -8.62 -2.75 -2.54
CA LEU A 34 -8.94 -1.67 -3.49
C LEU A 34 -8.00 -1.68 -4.69
N ALA A 35 -6.69 -1.86 -4.48
CA ALA A 35 -5.71 -2.02 -5.53
C ALA A 35 -6.02 -3.22 -6.43
N PHE A 36 -6.54 -4.32 -5.86
CA PHE A 36 -6.96 -5.49 -6.63
C PHE A 36 -8.16 -5.22 -7.53
N VAL A 37 -9.15 -4.47 -7.04
CA VAL A 37 -10.29 -4.02 -7.85
C VAL A 37 -9.80 -3.10 -8.97
N ILE A 38 -8.96 -2.11 -8.65
CA ILE A 38 -8.38 -1.19 -9.65
C ILE A 38 -7.56 -1.95 -10.68
N GLY A 39 -6.71 -2.89 -10.24
CA GLY A 39 -5.92 -3.73 -11.12
C GLY A 39 -6.78 -4.51 -12.10
N ARG A 40 -7.89 -5.09 -11.63
CA ARG A 40 -8.84 -5.81 -12.49
C ARG A 40 -9.48 -4.92 -13.58
N PHE A 41 -9.75 -3.64 -13.29
CA PHE A 41 -10.31 -2.71 -14.27
C PHE A 41 -9.25 -2.02 -15.15
N ALA A 42 -8.03 -1.83 -14.64
CA ALA A 42 -6.94 -1.14 -15.33
C ALA A 42 -6.09 -2.06 -16.22
N ILE A 43 -6.11 -3.38 -15.95
CA ILE A 43 -5.40 -4.37 -16.76
C ILE A 43 -6.14 -4.54 -18.10
N GLN A 44 -5.56 -3.93 -19.14
CA GLN A 44 -6.07 -4.01 -20.52
C GLN A 44 -5.57 -5.26 -21.28
N ASN A 45 -4.44 -5.85 -20.84
CA ASN A 45 -3.87 -7.06 -21.44
C ASN A 45 -3.56 -8.10 -20.36
N PRO A 46 -4.58 -8.76 -19.80
CA PRO A 46 -4.35 -9.79 -18.81
C PRO A 46 -3.50 -10.92 -19.42
N GLY A 47 -2.58 -11.49 -18.63
CA GLY A 47 -1.82 -12.69 -19.02
C GLY A 47 -0.72 -12.53 -20.09
N LYS A 48 -0.19 -11.32 -20.33
CA LYS A 48 1.02 -11.10 -21.17
C LYS A 48 2.33 -11.56 -20.48
N GLY A 49 2.27 -12.44 -19.49
CA GLY A 49 3.43 -12.92 -18.73
C GLY A 49 3.22 -14.34 -18.19
N PRO A 50 4.27 -14.96 -17.61
CA PRO A 50 4.22 -16.35 -17.16
C PRO A 50 2.99 -16.63 -16.30
N ASP A 51 2.21 -17.64 -16.72
CA ASP A 51 1.04 -18.12 -16.00
C ASP A 51 1.42 -18.56 -14.59
N LEU A 52 0.55 -18.27 -13.60
CA LEU A 52 0.71 -18.76 -12.24
C LEU A 52 0.75 -20.30 -12.24
N PRO A 53 1.81 -20.95 -11.73
CA PRO A 53 1.90 -22.40 -11.59
C PRO A 53 1.05 -22.97 -10.42
N ALA A 54 0.18 -22.15 -9.81
CA ALA A 54 -0.66 -22.54 -8.69
C ALA A 54 -2.14 -22.49 -9.08
N SER A 55 -2.87 -23.55 -8.71
CA SER A 55 -4.31 -23.77 -8.95
C SER A 55 -5.14 -22.49 -8.85
N LYS A 56 -5.69 -22.07 -9.99
CA LYS A 56 -6.42 -20.81 -10.17
C LYS A 56 -7.80 -20.88 -9.49
N PRO A 57 -8.17 -19.98 -8.56
CA PRO A 57 -9.57 -19.65 -8.32
C PRO A 57 -10.11 -18.98 -9.60
N ALA A 58 -11.26 -19.43 -10.11
CA ALA A 58 -11.85 -19.01 -11.40
C ALA A 58 -12.02 -17.48 -11.59
N ILE A 59 -11.92 -16.70 -10.51
CA ILE A 59 -12.00 -15.23 -10.50
C ILE A 59 -10.70 -14.57 -11.02
N LEU A 60 -9.55 -15.28 -11.00
CA LEU A 60 -8.22 -14.81 -11.41
C LEU A 60 -7.71 -15.48 -12.70
N GLY A 61 -8.62 -16.03 -13.52
CA GLY A 61 -8.27 -16.96 -14.62
C GLY A 61 -7.19 -16.49 -15.61
N ASN A 62 -7.01 -15.17 -15.76
CA ASN A 62 -6.05 -14.57 -16.68
C ASN A 62 -5.02 -13.67 -15.97
N PHE A 63 -4.94 -13.74 -14.63
CA PHE A 63 -4.04 -12.94 -13.81
C PHE A 63 -2.68 -13.63 -13.72
N GLY A 64 -1.66 -13.05 -14.36
CA GLY A 64 -0.29 -13.54 -14.33
C GLY A 64 0.45 -13.18 -13.05
N ILE A 65 1.63 -13.78 -12.84
CA ILE A 65 2.58 -13.41 -11.77
C ILE A 65 2.90 -11.90 -11.81
N PRO A 66 3.16 -11.29 -13.00
CA PRO A 66 3.45 -9.86 -13.03
C PRO A 66 2.27 -9.00 -12.57
N GLU A 67 1.03 -9.47 -12.73
CA GLU A 67 -0.17 -8.71 -12.39
C GLU A 67 -0.47 -8.76 -10.90
N LEU A 68 -0.29 -9.93 -10.28
CA LEU A 68 -0.32 -10.06 -8.83
C LEU A 68 0.75 -9.19 -8.17
N LEU A 69 1.97 -9.22 -8.70
CA LEU A 69 3.06 -8.40 -8.16
C LEU A 69 2.79 -6.92 -8.37
N ALA A 70 2.37 -6.50 -9.56
CA ALA A 70 2.07 -5.09 -9.85
C ALA A 70 0.96 -4.54 -8.95
N VAL A 71 -0.13 -5.28 -8.79
CA VAL A 71 -1.25 -4.89 -7.92
C VAL A 71 -0.86 -4.89 -6.45
N ALA A 72 -0.10 -5.89 -5.99
CA ALA A 72 0.39 -5.92 -4.62
C ALA A 72 1.32 -4.73 -4.33
N SER A 73 2.26 -4.43 -5.23
CA SER A 73 3.15 -3.27 -5.12
C SER A 73 2.38 -1.95 -5.15
N PHE A 74 1.42 -1.79 -6.05
CA PHE A 74 0.56 -0.61 -6.10
C PHE A 74 -0.27 -0.44 -4.82
N GLY A 75 -0.86 -1.53 -4.32
CA GLY A 75 -1.58 -1.54 -3.04
C GLY A 75 -0.70 -1.18 -1.86
N HIS A 76 0.59 -1.53 -1.89
CA HIS A 76 1.54 -1.10 -0.86
C HIS A 76 1.85 0.40 -0.94
N ILE A 77 2.04 0.96 -2.13
CA ILE A 77 2.27 2.40 -2.32
C ILE A 77 1.04 3.21 -1.89
N LEU A 78 -0.16 2.74 -2.26
CA LEU A 78 -1.41 3.36 -1.84
C LEU A 78 -1.59 3.26 -0.31
N GLY A 79 -1.34 2.08 0.25
CA GLY A 79 -1.42 1.83 1.67
C GLY A 79 -0.49 2.72 2.50
N THR A 80 0.79 2.85 2.11
CA THR A 80 1.72 3.73 2.82
C THR A 80 1.28 5.19 2.75
N GLY A 81 0.78 5.65 1.60
CA GLY A 81 0.21 7.01 1.46
C GLY A 81 -0.97 7.26 2.39
N VAL A 82 -1.91 6.31 2.48
CA VAL A 82 -3.09 6.41 3.35
C VAL A 82 -2.70 6.35 4.82
N ILE A 83 -1.82 5.43 5.21
CA ILE A 83 -1.37 5.29 6.60
C ILE A 83 -0.65 6.56 7.07
N LEU A 84 0.28 7.10 6.26
CA LEU A 84 1.02 8.32 6.61
C LEU A 84 0.10 9.55 6.60
N GLY A 85 -0.83 9.63 5.66
CA GLY A 85 -1.82 10.71 5.59
C GLY A 85 -2.79 10.71 6.76
N LEU A 86 -3.29 9.55 7.14
CA LEU A 86 -4.23 9.40 8.26
C LEU A 86 -3.53 9.58 9.62
N ALA A 87 -2.26 9.18 9.74
CA ALA A 87 -1.41 9.50 10.89
C ALA A 87 -1.12 11.00 11.00
N ASN A 88 -0.88 11.69 9.87
CA ASN A 88 -0.70 13.15 9.87
C ASN A 88 -2.00 13.89 10.24
N ALA A 89 -3.16 13.36 9.85
CA ALA A 89 -4.47 13.86 10.23
C ALA A 89 -4.87 13.56 11.70
N GLY A 90 -4.07 12.78 12.44
CA GLY A 90 -4.33 12.42 13.84
C GLY A 90 -5.46 11.41 14.04
N ALA A 91 -5.86 10.69 12.98
CA ALA A 91 -6.93 9.68 13.01
C ALA A 91 -6.40 8.23 13.12
N LEU A 92 -5.10 8.08 13.37
CA LEU A 92 -4.33 6.86 13.65
C LEU A 92 -3.38 7.13 14.81
#